data_AF-A0A1H4LCF5-F1
#
_entry.id   AF-A0A1H4LCF5-F1
#
_cell.length_a   1.000
_cell.length_b   1.000
_cell.length_c   1.000
_cell.angle_alpha   90.00
_cell.angle_beta   90.00
_cell.angle_gamma   90.00
#
_symmetry.space_group_name_H-M   'P 1'
#
loop_
_entity.id
_entity.type
_entity.pdbx_description
1 polymer ?
#
loop_
_entity_poly.entity_id
_entity_poly.type
_entity_poly.pdbx_seq_one_letter_code
_entity_poly.pdbx_strand_id
1 'polypeptide(L)'
;MEIISTVLFQSHRQQKVVRLTLYGEYDLRSVTGIVTCTQRDSFRLDTEDPFTGVADWEWFMFRDVIKAELSQDWSESEMQDL
;
A
#
# COMPACT_ATOMS: atom_id res chain seq x y z
N MET A 1 8.49 12.87 -3.50
CA MET A 1 9.03 11.63 -2.92
C MET A 1 8.83 11.52 -1.40
N GLU A 2 8.87 12.60 -0.61
CA GLU A 2 8.75 12.52 0.87
C GLU A 2 7.39 11.98 1.38
N ILE A 3 6.32 12.09 0.60
CA ILE A 3 4.98 11.63 0.97
C ILE A 3 4.92 10.09 1.02
N ILE A 4 5.50 9.39 0.03
CA ILE A 4 5.40 7.93 -0.08
C ILE A 4 6.09 7.24 1.10
N SER A 5 7.34 7.63 1.40
CA SER A 5 8.08 7.06 2.53
C SER A 5 7.36 7.31 3.86
N THR A 6 6.72 8.46 4.02
CA THR A 6 5.93 8.78 5.22
C THR A 6 4.71 7.87 5.34
N VAL A 7 3.94 7.67 4.27
CA VAL A 7 2.77 6.80 4.25
C VAL A 7 3.17 5.35 4.54
N LEU A 8 4.23 4.84 3.92
CA LEU A 8 4.73 3.49 4.14
C LEU A 8 5.24 3.28 5.57
N PHE A 9 5.94 4.27 6.13
CA PHE A 9 6.38 4.23 7.52
C PHE A 9 5.18 4.23 8.50
N GLN A 10 4.15 5.00 8.21
CA GLN A 10 2.91 5.00 8.99
C GLN A 10 2.18 3.66 8.90
N SER A 11 2.10 3.05 7.71
CA SER A 11 1.55 1.70 7.52
C SER A 11 2.31 0.69 8.40
N HIS A 12 3.64 0.70 8.34
CA HIS A 12 4.48 -0.17 9.14
C HIS A 12 4.33 0.04 10.65
N ARG A 13 4.40 1.29 11.10
CA ARG A 13 4.34 1.61 12.53
C ARG A 13 2.96 1.34 13.14
N GLN A 14 1.89 1.53 12.38
CA GLN A 14 0.52 1.44 12.87
C GLN A 14 -0.20 0.16 12.42
N GLN A 15 0.48 -0.71 11.67
CA GLN A 15 -0.09 -1.91 11.05
C GLN A 15 -1.37 -1.58 10.26
N LYS A 16 -1.33 -0.47 9.52
CA LYS A 16 -2.46 0.00 8.71
C LYS A 16 -2.31 -0.46 7.28
N VAL A 17 -3.45 -0.81 6.68
CA VAL A 17 -3.53 -1.15 5.26
C VAL A 17 -3.15 0.08 4.44
N VAL A 18 -2.33 -0.13 3.43
CA VAL A 18 -1.91 0.85 2.43
C VAL A 18 -2.24 0.30 1.05
N ARG A 19 -2.74 1.15 0.17
CA ARG A 19 -2.85 0.87 -1.26
C ARG A 19 -1.72 1.57 -1.99
N LEU A 20 -1.01 0.80 -2.81
CA LEU A 20 0.11 1.26 -3.61
C LEU A 20 -0.29 1.22 -5.07
N THR A 21 0.07 2.26 -5.80
CA THR A 21 0.05 2.28 -7.26
C THR A 21 1.49 2.17 -7.75
N LEU A 22 1.76 1.16 -8.55
CA LEU A 22 3.09 0.79 -9.03
C LEU A 22 3.18 1.00 -10.55
N TYR A 23 4.39 1.27 -11.05
CA TYR A 23 4.67 1.15 -12.47
C TYR A 23 4.63 -0.33 -12.88
N GLY A 24 3.69 -0.72 -13.73
CA GLY A 24 3.75 -2.00 -14.45
C GLY A 24 4.41 -1.82 -15.82
N GLU A 25 4.73 -2.95 -16.46
CA GLU A 25 5.41 -3.00 -17.75
C GLU A 25 4.58 -2.35 -18.88
N TYR A 26 3.25 -2.36 -18.74
CA TYR A 26 2.31 -1.79 -19.73
C TYR A 26 1.20 -0.92 -19.11
N ASP A 27 0.86 -1.14 -17.83
CA ASP A 27 -0.22 -0.45 -17.12
C ASP A 27 0.11 -0.25 -15.64
N LEU A 28 -0.64 0.65 -14.99
CA LEU A 28 -0.53 0.86 -13.55
C LEU A 28 -1.14 -0.33 -12.79
N ARG A 29 -0.36 -0.94 -11.90
CA ARG A 29 -0.84 -1.99 -11.00
C ARG A 29 -1.16 -1.37 -9.65
N SER A 30 -2.31 -1.73 -9.07
CA SER A 30 -2.62 -1.40 -7.68
C SER A 30 -2.54 -2.64 -6.81
N VAL A 31 -1.88 -2.52 -5.65
CA VAL A 31 -1.78 -3.58 -4.64
C VAL A 31 -2.11 -3.01 -3.27
N THR A 32 -2.83 -3.77 -2.46
CA THR A 32 -3.28 -3.37 -1.13
C THR A 32 -2.75 -4.36 -0.11
N GLY A 33 -2.16 -3.86 0.98
CA GLY A 33 -1.61 -4.71 2.03
C GLY A 33 -1.08 -3.90 3.20
N ILE A 34 -0.35 -4.54 4.11
CA ILE A 34 0.27 -3.90 5.27
C ILE A 34 1.79 -3.96 5.11
N VAL A 35 2.48 -2.85 5.31
CA VAL A 35 3.94 -2.86 5.31
C VAL A 35 4.42 -3.53 6.59
N THR A 36 5.13 -4.66 6.49
CA THR A 36 5.60 -5.43 7.65
C THR A 36 7.10 -5.30 7.89
N CYS A 37 7.84 -4.83 6.88
CA CYS A 37 9.27 -4.60 7.00
C CYS A 37 9.74 -3.53 6.02
N THR A 38 10.74 -2.73 6.42
CA THR A 38 11.36 -1.70 5.60
C THR A 38 12.88 -1.85 5.61
N GLN A 39 13.50 -1.81 4.44
CA GLN A 39 14.94 -1.74 4.25
C GLN A 39 15.33 -0.37 3.65
N ARG A 40 16.60 -0.21 3.26
CA ARG A 40 17.14 1.06 2.76
C ARG A 40 16.43 1.57 1.51
N ASP A 41 16.10 0.68 0.58
CA ASP A 41 15.56 0.98 -0.75
C ASP A 41 14.32 0.16 -1.12
N SER A 42 13.90 -0.74 -0.23
CA SER A 42 12.79 -1.67 -0.44
C SER A 42 11.96 -1.84 0.82
N PHE A 43 10.75 -2.39 0.66
CA PHE A 43 9.85 -2.73 1.76
C PHE A 43 9.04 -3.97 1.41
N ARG A 44 8.62 -4.70 2.44
CA ARG A 44 7.76 -5.88 2.32
C ARG A 44 6.32 -5.46 2.57
N LEU A 45 5.44 -5.85 1.66
CA LEU A 45 4.00 -5.69 1.80
C LEU A 45 3.37 -7.07 1.95
N ASP A 46 2.69 -7.29 3.07
CA ASP A 46 1.89 -8.49 3.29
C ASP A 46 0.48 -8.19 2.80
N THR A 47 0.00 -9.03 1.89
CA THR A 47 -1.30 -8.89 1.23
C THR A 47 -2.17 -10.07 1.63
N GLU A 48 -3.47 -9.83 1.78
CA GLU A 48 -4.44 -10.91 1.95
C GLU A 48 -5.38 -10.88 0.75
N ASP A 49 -5.51 -12.01 0.07
CA ASP A 49 -6.47 -12.12 -1.02
C ASP A 49 -7.90 -12.03 -0.43
N PRO A 50 -8.72 -11.06 -0.85
CA PRO A 50 -10.01 -10.80 -0.22
C PRO A 50 -11.06 -11.88 -0.49
N PHE A 51 -10.85 -12.76 -1.48
CA PHE A 51 -11.80 -13.80 -1.86
C PHE A 51 -11.45 -15.16 -1.28
N THR A 52 -10.15 -15.45 -1.17
CA THR A 52 -9.61 -16.74 -0.72
C THR A 52 -9.07 -16.69 0.70
N GLY A 53 -8.82 -15.49 1.24
CA GLY A 53 -8.22 -15.30 2.56
C GLY A 53 -6.76 -15.78 2.63
N VAL A 54 -6.13 -16.06 1.49
CA VAL A 54 -4.75 -16.52 1.43
C VAL A 54 -3.84 -15.32 1.67
N ALA A 55 -3.02 -15.42 2.70
CA ALA A 55 -1.96 -14.46 2.97
C ALA A 55 -0.77 -14.71 2.03
N ASP A 56 -0.32 -13.65 1.38
CA ASP A 56 0.87 -13.62 0.53
C ASP A 56 1.74 -12.40 0.89
N TRP A 57 2.97 -12.35 0.38
CA TRP A 57 3.85 -11.21 0.59
C TRP A 57 4.80 -10.97 -0.58
N GLU A 58 5.08 -9.71 -0.86
CA GLU A 58 5.98 -9.30 -1.94
C GLU A 58 6.89 -8.16 -1.49
N TRP A 59 8.11 -8.13 -2.03
CA TRP A 59 9.06 -7.03 -1.82
C TRP A 59 8.95 -6.02 -2.96
N PHE A 60 8.85 -4.74 -2.61
CA PHE A 60 8.76 -3.63 -3.54
C PHE A 60 9.90 -2.64 -3.33
N MET A 61 10.37 -2.02 -4.40
CA MET A 61 11.32 -0.91 -4.31
C MET A 61 10.56 0.40 -4.14
N PHE A 62 11.05 1.31 -3.30
CA PHE A 62 10.39 2.62 -3.11
C PHE A 62 10.25 3.41 -4.42
N ARG A 63 11.22 3.26 -5.33
CA ARG A 63 11.23 3.95 -6.63
C ARG A 63 10.15 3.47 -7.60
N ASP A 64 9.63 2.26 -7.40
CA ASP A 64 8.62 1.67 -8.28
C ASP A 64 7.19 2.12 -7.87
N VAL A 65 7.07 2.74 -6.69
CA VAL A 65 5.82 3.29 -6.16
C VAL A 65 5.58 4.68 -6.72
N ILE A 66 4.45 4.83 -7.40
CA ILE A 66 3.96 6.10 -7.94
C ILE A 66 3.15 6.84 -6.88
N LYS A 67 2.31 6.08 -6.16
CA LYS A 67 1.38 6.61 -5.17
C LYS A 67 1.20 5.60 -4.04
N ALA A 68 1.04 6.10 -2.81
CA ALA A 68 0.71 5.32 -1.64
C ALA A 68 -0.40 6.03 -0.86
N GLU A 69 -1.42 5.29 -0.42
CA GLU A 69 -2.60 5.80 0.29
C GLU A 69 -2.92 4.91 1.49
N LEU A 70 -3.03 5.46 2.69
CA LEU A 70 -3.40 4.71 3.89
C LEU A 70 -4.91 4.53 3.97
N SER A 71 -5.37 3.39 4.48
CA SER A 71 -6.80 3.05 4.49
C SER A 71 -7.67 3.95 5.38
N GLN A 72 -7.10 4.80 6.25
CA GLN A 72 -7.88 5.80 6.99
C GLN A 72 -8.35 6.97 6.12
N ASP A 73 -7.79 7.16 4.93
CA ASP A 73 -8.33 8.08 3.91
C ASP A 73 -9.50 7.44 3.11
N TRP A 74 -9.94 6.23 3.45
CA TRP A 74 -11.05 5.55 2.75
C TRP A 74 -12.40 5.74 3.45
N SER A 75 -12.43 6.41 4.59
CA SER A 75 -13.64 6.72 5.32
C SER A 75 -14.03 8.18 5.14
N GLU A 76 -15.28 8.38 4.70
CA GLU A 76 -16.11 9.60 4.81
C GLU A 76 -16.08 10.66 3.68
N SER A 77 -16.00 10.27 2.40
CA SER A 77 -16.36 11.23 1.32
C SER A 77 -17.29 10.70 0.23
N GLU A 78 -17.77 9.46 0.33
CA GLU A 78 -18.77 8.90 -0.63
C GLU A 78 -20.07 8.45 0.06
N MET A 79 -20.42 9.06 1.19
CA MET A 79 -21.71 8.84 1.86
C MET A 79 -22.38 10.17 2.22
N GLN A 80 -22.49 11.07 1.24
CA GLN A 80 -23.47 12.16 1.22
C GLN A 80 -24.09 12.25 -0.17
N ASP A 81 -24.90 11.27 -0.51
CA ASP A 81 -26.00 11.43 -1.48
C ASP A 81 -27.05 10.37 -1.14
N LEU A 82 -27.83 10.67 -0.09
CA LEU A 82 -29.15 10.10 0.19
C LEU A 82 -30.17 11.23 0.16
#